data_AF-A0A5N4DPW5-F1
#
_entry.id   AF-A0A5N4DPW5-F1
#
_cell.length_a   1.000
_cell.length_b   1.000
_cell.length_c   1.000
_cell.angle_alpha   90.00
_cell.angle_beta   90.00
_cell.angle_gamma   90.00
#
_symmetry.space_group_name_H-M   'P 1'
#
loop_
_entity.id
_entity.type
_entity.pdbx_description
1 polymer ?
#
loop_
_entity_poly.entity_id
_entity_poly.type
_entity_poly.pdbx_seq_one_letter_code
_entity_poly.pdbx_strand_id
1 'polypeptide(L)'
;MMVYWKSVTIRNVIDYVGTAWDNIKQATINNCWKNIWPDCVENFEGFEGVTESIKNSVKNIMHITWQISGEGFDDMREEDVEEILAEKAIEPTNEDLDEMAKQGVGVSDDEDNESQPKSPGIVPLTAAKIPEWNSALEKIFNDMEECDPMLDRSLKFKRLTSSAFAPYAEMLKDSRQKAKQTGLTQILEPVWKGKLPTPSASGESQTSEVELTDVNLPPSSSSAE
;
A
#
# COMPACT_ATOMS: atom_id res chain seq x y z
N MET A 1 21.50 20.76 31.02
CA MET A 1 20.63 20.50 29.85
C MET A 1 19.36 21.35 29.84
N MET A 2 18.55 21.43 30.91
CA MET A 2 17.36 22.30 30.97
C MET A 2 17.64 23.81 30.76
N VAL A 3 18.80 24.31 31.17
CA VAL A 3 19.15 25.74 31.06
C VAL A 3 19.29 26.18 29.58
N TYR A 4 19.75 25.28 28.72
CA TYR A 4 19.90 25.54 27.29
C TYR A 4 18.52 25.70 26.62
N TRP A 5 17.61 24.76 26.87
CA TRP A 5 16.24 24.81 26.33
C TRP A 5 15.47 26.07 26.76
N LYS A 6 15.73 26.58 27.97
CA LYS A 6 15.14 27.86 28.45
C LYS A 6 15.66 29.10 27.72
N SER A 7 16.79 29.01 27.02
CA SER A 7 17.39 30.10 26.24
C SER A 7 17.09 30.00 24.74
N VAL A 8 16.47 28.91 24.29
CA VAL A 8 16.06 28.74 22.90
C VAL A 8 14.83 29.60 22.65
N THR A 9 14.96 30.53 21.71
CA THR A 9 13.85 31.36 21.24
C THR A 9 13.19 30.73 20.01
N ILE A 10 11.98 31.18 19.66
CA ILE A 10 11.29 30.76 18.43
C ILE A 10 12.16 31.03 17.19
N ARG A 11 12.89 32.16 17.17
CA ARG A 11 13.83 32.47 16.09
C ARG A 11 14.91 31.40 15.94
N ASN A 12 15.51 30.96 17.05
CA ASN A 12 16.52 29.90 17.01
C ASN A 12 15.92 28.59 16.48
N VAL A 13 14.66 28.28 16.81
CA VAL A 13 13.97 27.09 16.27
C VAL A 13 13.80 27.19 14.76
N ILE A 14 13.36 28.35 14.25
CA ILE A 14 13.23 28.58 12.80
C ILE A 14 14.58 28.40 12.11
N ASP A 15 15.64 28.99 12.66
CA ASP A 15 17.00 28.88 12.11
C ASP A 15 17.50 27.42 12.13
N TYR A 16 17.20 26.66 13.19
CA TYR A 16 17.56 25.24 13.28
C TYR A 16 16.79 24.39 12.28
N VAL A 17 15.50 24.65 12.06
CA VAL A 17 14.69 23.94 11.06
C VAL A 17 15.21 24.24 9.66
N GLY A 18 15.48 25.51 9.35
CA GLY A 18 16.07 25.90 8.07
C GLY A 18 17.43 25.24 7.84
N THR A 19 18.32 25.29 8.83
CA THR A 19 19.62 24.63 8.77
C THR A 19 19.49 23.11 8.59
N ALA A 20 18.57 22.47 9.32
CA ALA A 20 18.34 21.04 9.19
C ALA A 20 17.81 20.68 7.80
N TRP A 21 16.88 21.48 7.28
CA TRP A 21 16.29 21.32 5.95
C TRP A 21 17.36 21.41 4.85
N ASP A 22 18.23 22.41 4.91
CA ASP A 22 19.33 22.59 3.94
C ASP A 22 20.35 21.43 3.98
N ASN A 23 20.46 20.73 5.11
CA ASN A 23 21.32 19.56 5.25
C ASN A 23 20.69 18.25 4.74
N ILE A 24 19.40 18.25 4.39
CA ILE A 24 18.74 17.08 3.81
C ILE A 24 19.26 16.88 2.39
N LYS A 25 19.93 15.74 2.17
CA LYS A 25 20.41 15.37 0.84
C LYS A 25 19.25 14.97 -0.06
N GLN A 26 19.33 15.31 -1.34
CA GLN A 26 18.37 14.85 -2.36
C GLN A 26 18.20 13.33 -2.36
N ALA A 27 19.28 12.56 -2.17
CA ALA A 27 19.21 11.11 -2.03
C ALA A 27 18.30 10.64 -0.88
N THR A 28 18.24 11.39 0.23
CA THR A 28 17.34 11.09 1.35
C THR A 28 15.89 11.32 0.96
N ILE A 29 15.58 12.45 0.33
CA ILE A 29 14.23 12.77 -0.16
C ILE A 29 13.77 11.74 -1.18
N ASN A 30 14.63 11.43 -2.15
CA ASN A 30 14.38 10.41 -3.17
C ASN A 30 14.12 9.03 -2.55
N ASN A 31 14.88 8.62 -1.54
CA ASN A 31 14.63 7.35 -0.86
C ASN A 31 13.28 7.33 -0.10
N CYS A 32 12.87 8.45 0.48
CA CYS A 32 11.54 8.57 1.11
C CYS A 32 10.42 8.41 0.09
N TRP A 33 10.52 9.10 -1.05
CA TRP A 33 9.52 9.04 -2.11
C TRP A 33 9.54 7.74 -2.90
N LYS A 34 10.69 7.03 -2.97
CA LYS A 34 10.83 5.82 -3.78
C LYS A 34 9.79 4.74 -3.48
N ASN A 35 9.41 4.59 -2.21
CA ASN A 35 8.43 3.57 -1.80
C ASN A 35 6.97 4.01 -2.04
N ILE A 36 6.73 5.32 -2.18
CA ILE A 36 5.39 5.91 -2.32
C ILE A 36 5.10 6.20 -3.80
N TRP A 37 6.07 6.74 -4.51
CA TRP A 37 6.02 7.14 -5.91
C TRP A 37 7.37 6.87 -6.60
N PRO A 38 7.64 5.62 -7.02
CA PRO A 38 8.92 5.23 -7.64
C PRO A 38 9.22 6.00 -8.93
N ASP A 39 8.21 6.26 -9.76
CA ASP A 39 8.38 6.92 -11.07
C ASP A 39 8.93 8.34 -10.96
N CYS A 40 8.59 9.05 -9.87
CA CYS A 40 9.09 10.40 -9.57
C CYS A 40 10.55 10.41 -9.07
N VAL A 41 11.13 9.24 -8.79
CA VAL A 41 12.49 9.09 -8.27
C VAL A 41 13.42 8.44 -9.29
N GLU A 42 12.95 7.43 -10.03
CA GLU A 42 13.77 6.64 -10.93
C GLU A 42 13.90 7.24 -12.33
N ASN A 43 12.87 7.94 -12.80
CA ASN A 43 12.79 8.49 -14.16
C ASN A 43 12.65 10.03 -14.17
N PHE A 44 12.97 10.70 -13.07
CA PHE A 44 12.90 12.16 -13.02
C PHE A 44 14.09 12.77 -13.77
N GLU A 45 13.89 13.05 -15.06
CA GLU A 45 14.85 13.75 -15.93
C GLU A 45 14.96 15.26 -15.62
N GLY A 46 14.40 15.69 -14.49
CA GLY A 46 14.26 17.10 -14.14
C GLY A 46 13.13 17.78 -14.90
N PHE A 47 13.12 19.10 -14.85
CA PHE A 47 12.24 19.93 -15.68
C PHE A 47 12.94 20.36 -16.99
N GLU A 48 14.09 19.74 -17.30
CA GLU A 48 14.86 20.04 -18.49
C GLU A 48 14.09 19.53 -19.71
N GLY A 49 13.66 20.45 -20.57
CA GLY A 49 12.76 20.14 -21.68
C GLY A 49 11.27 20.40 -21.40
N VAL A 50 10.88 20.85 -20.20
CA VAL A 50 9.49 21.27 -19.94
C VAL A 50 9.07 22.41 -20.85
N THR A 51 9.95 23.37 -21.11
CA THR A 51 9.67 24.47 -22.05
C THR A 51 9.43 23.94 -23.48
N GLU A 52 10.22 22.96 -23.93
CA GLU A 52 10.04 22.36 -25.26
C GLU A 52 8.80 21.45 -25.31
N SER A 53 8.51 20.75 -24.21
CA SER A 53 7.30 19.95 -24.03
C SER A 53 6.04 20.82 -24.11
N ILE A 54 6.01 21.93 -23.37
CA ILE A 54 4.90 22.91 -23.41
C ILE A 54 4.75 23.46 -24.82
N LYS A 55 5.84 23.85 -25.49
CA LYS A 55 5.80 24.33 -26.87
C LYS A 55 5.26 23.28 -27.85
N ASN A 56 5.62 22.01 -27.65
CA ASN A 56 5.08 20.90 -28.44
C ASN A 56 3.59 20.65 -28.15
N SER A 57 3.16 20.80 -26.89
CA SER A 57 1.75 20.73 -26.51
C SER A 57 0.93 21.85 -27.15
N VAL A 58 1.42 23.10 -27.15
CA VAL A 58 0.78 24.24 -27.81
C VAL A 58 0.58 23.96 -29.30
N LYS A 59 1.62 23.49 -29.99
CA LYS A 59 1.53 23.11 -31.41
C LYS A 59 0.54 21.98 -31.67
N ASN A 60 0.50 20.98 -30.79
CA ASN A 60 -0.42 19.84 -30.93
C ASN A 60 -1.88 20.28 -30.73
N ILE A 61 -2.14 21.13 -29.74
CA ILE A 61 -3.46 21.73 -29.51
C ILE A 61 -3.88 22.54 -30.74
N MET A 62 -2.99 23.38 -31.27
CA MET A 62 -3.25 24.17 -32.47
C MET A 62 -3.61 23.30 -33.67
N HIS A 63 -2.84 22.22 -33.88
CA HIS A 63 -3.10 21.27 -34.95
C HIS A 63 -4.49 20.61 -34.81
N ILE A 64 -4.87 20.17 -33.62
CA ILE A 64 -6.20 19.57 -33.37
C ILE A 64 -7.30 20.60 -33.61
N THR A 65 -7.12 21.83 -33.13
CA THR A 65 -8.10 22.91 -33.31
C THR A 65 -8.34 23.23 -34.78
N TRP A 66 -7.27 23.32 -35.58
CA TRP A 66 -7.40 23.52 -37.03
C TRP A 66 -8.05 22.36 -37.77
N GLN A 67 -7.96 21.13 -37.24
CA GLN A 67 -8.67 19.98 -37.83
C GLN A 67 -10.17 19.97 -37.53
N ILE A 68 -10.58 20.55 -36.40
CA ILE A 68 -11.99 20.61 -36.01
C ILE A 68 -12.73 21.65 -36.86
N SER A 69 -12.05 22.74 -37.27
CA SER A 69 -12.53 23.87 -38.08
C SER A 69 -13.85 24.48 -37.60
N GLY A 70 -13.87 25.79 -37.36
CA GLY A 70 -15.09 26.48 -36.90
C GLY A 70 -14.84 27.90 -36.45
N GLU A 71 -15.92 28.69 -36.39
CA GLU A 71 -15.86 30.07 -35.92
C GLU A 71 -15.28 30.13 -34.50
N GLY A 72 -14.21 30.90 -34.31
CA GLY A 72 -13.44 30.99 -33.06
C GLY A 72 -12.26 30.03 -32.94
N PHE A 73 -12.24 28.92 -33.69
CA PHE A 73 -11.10 27.99 -33.76
C PHE A 73 -10.17 28.29 -34.94
N ASP A 74 -10.73 28.78 -36.05
CA ASP A 74 -9.95 29.14 -37.25
C ASP A 74 -9.07 30.38 -37.03
N ASP A 75 -9.50 31.30 -36.15
CA ASP A 75 -8.77 32.54 -35.80
C ASP A 75 -7.84 32.38 -34.59
N MET A 76 -7.80 31.19 -33.98
CA MET A 76 -7.05 30.92 -32.76
C MET A 76 -5.54 30.92 -33.05
N ARG A 77 -4.76 31.61 -32.21
CA ARG A 77 -3.30 31.70 -32.31
C ARG A 77 -2.60 30.98 -31.17
N GLU A 78 -1.31 30.71 -31.35
CA GLU A 78 -0.50 30.03 -30.32
C GLU A 78 -0.50 30.85 -29.01
N GLU A 79 -0.47 32.18 -29.10
CA GLU A 79 -0.51 33.07 -27.94
C GLU A 79 -1.79 32.91 -27.12
N ASP A 80 -2.92 32.62 -27.76
CA ASP A 80 -4.19 32.43 -27.06
C ASP A 80 -4.18 31.13 -26.24
N VAL A 81 -3.51 30.08 -26.73
CA VAL A 81 -3.30 28.82 -25.98
C VAL A 81 -2.27 29.01 -24.87
N GLU A 82 -1.18 29.73 -25.15
CA GLU A 82 -0.16 30.06 -24.16
C GLU A 82 -0.73 30.88 -22.99
N GLU A 83 -1.63 31.84 -23.27
CA GLU A 83 -2.32 32.64 -22.25
C GLU A 83 -3.16 31.75 -21.32
N ILE A 84 -3.95 30.83 -21.90
CA ILE A 84 -4.77 29.89 -21.12
C ILE A 84 -3.90 28.96 -20.27
N LEU A 85 -2.80 28.45 -20.82
CA LEU A 85 -1.85 27.60 -20.08
C LEU A 85 -1.18 28.37 -18.95
N ALA A 86 -0.81 29.63 -19.18
CA ALA A 86 -0.22 30.49 -18.16
C ALA A 86 -1.22 30.83 -17.04
N GLU A 87 -2.49 31.10 -17.38
CA GLU A 87 -3.56 31.30 -16.39
C GLU A 87 -3.77 30.05 -15.52
N LYS A 88 -3.58 28.85 -16.08
CA LYS A 88 -3.70 27.59 -15.33
C LYS A 88 -2.43 27.17 -14.60
N ALA A 89 -1.28 27.75 -14.94
CA ALA A 89 0.01 27.49 -14.30
C ALA A 89 0.20 28.25 -12.98
N ILE A 90 -0.86 28.86 -12.44
CA ILE A 90 -0.85 29.52 -11.13
C ILE A 90 -0.40 28.51 -10.07
N GLU A 91 0.61 28.89 -9.30
CA GLU A 91 1.08 28.12 -8.16
C GLU A 91 -0.10 27.89 -7.21
N PRO A 92 -0.38 26.62 -6.82
CA PRO A 92 -1.51 26.34 -5.96
C PRO A 92 -1.35 27.13 -4.67
N THR A 93 -2.42 27.81 -4.25
CA THR A 93 -2.43 28.56 -3.00
C THR A 93 -2.32 27.61 -1.81
N ASN A 94 -1.96 28.12 -0.64
CA ASN A 94 -1.98 27.34 0.60
C ASN A 94 -3.38 26.77 0.88
N GLU A 95 -4.45 27.49 0.51
CA GLU A 95 -5.82 26.96 0.58
C GLU A 95 -6.03 25.79 -0.41
N ASP A 96 -5.54 25.89 -1.65
CA ASP A 96 -5.64 24.81 -2.63
C ASP A 96 -4.85 23.56 -2.18
N LEU A 97 -3.66 23.76 -1.60
CA LEU A 97 -2.84 22.69 -1.04
C LEU A 97 -3.52 22.05 0.19
N ASP A 98 -4.17 22.84 1.03
CA ASP A 98 -4.95 22.35 2.17
C ASP A 98 -6.18 21.56 1.71
N GLU A 99 -6.87 22.00 0.66
CA GLU A 99 -7.98 21.24 0.07
C GLU A 99 -7.49 19.94 -0.57
N MET A 100 -6.37 19.97 -1.29
CA MET A 100 -5.75 18.79 -1.85
C MET A 100 -5.26 17.82 -0.77
N ALA A 101 -4.72 18.35 0.33
CA ALA A 101 -4.35 17.57 1.51
C ALA A 101 -5.59 16.98 2.21
N LYS A 102 -6.71 17.72 2.31
CA LYS A 102 -7.98 17.17 2.83
C LYS A 102 -8.54 16.06 1.93
N GLN A 103 -8.34 16.16 0.62
CA GLN A 103 -8.68 15.10 -0.33
C GLN A 103 -7.70 13.92 -0.27
N GLY A 104 -6.44 14.15 0.09
CA GLY A 104 -5.38 13.14 0.20
C GLY A 104 -5.22 12.49 1.58
N VAL A 105 -5.73 13.11 2.65
CA VAL A 105 -5.64 12.59 4.03
C VAL A 105 -6.75 11.57 4.25
N GLY A 106 -6.44 10.34 3.87
CA GLY A 106 -6.94 9.13 4.51
C GLY A 106 -6.05 8.73 5.69
N VAL A 107 -5.71 9.67 6.59
CA VAL A 107 -4.96 9.37 7.81
C VAL A 107 -5.78 9.80 9.01
N SER A 108 -6.14 8.76 9.76
CA SER A 108 -6.81 8.77 11.05
C SER A 108 -6.04 9.61 12.05
N ASP A 109 -6.72 10.57 12.67
CA ASP A 109 -6.45 10.89 14.07
C ASP A 109 -7.77 10.73 14.80
N ASP A 110 -7.85 9.66 15.59
CA ASP A 110 -8.86 9.56 16.63
C ASP A 110 -8.59 10.72 17.59
N GLU A 111 -9.59 11.56 17.86
CA GLU A 111 -9.94 12.07 19.18
C GLU A 111 -11.34 12.69 19.08
N ASP A 112 -12.31 11.86 19.48
CA ASP A 112 -13.54 12.18 20.20
C ASP A 112 -14.09 13.61 20.05
N ASN A 113 -14.91 13.85 19.04
CA ASN A 113 -16.11 14.68 19.22
C ASN A 113 -17.18 14.39 18.18
N GLU A 114 -18.39 14.20 18.66
CA GLU A 114 -19.56 13.83 17.90
C GLU A 114 -19.94 14.88 16.85
N SER A 115 -20.46 14.39 15.70
CA SER A 115 -21.24 15.11 14.67
C SER A 115 -20.47 15.64 13.46
N GLN A 116 -20.35 14.83 12.38
CA GLN A 116 -20.56 15.18 10.94
C GLN A 116 -20.13 13.97 10.02
N PRO A 117 -20.42 13.96 8.71
CA PRO A 117 -20.96 12.80 7.99
C PRO A 117 -19.90 11.77 7.57
N LYS A 118 -20.24 10.49 7.76
CA LYS A 118 -19.43 9.34 7.34
C LYS A 118 -19.25 9.33 5.82
N SER A 119 -18.01 9.54 5.35
CA SER A 119 -17.60 9.04 4.03
C SER A 119 -17.69 7.51 4.03
N PRO A 120 -18.05 6.87 2.90
CA PRO A 120 -18.18 5.41 2.86
C PRO A 120 -16.77 4.81 2.89
N GLY A 121 -16.32 4.45 4.10
CA GLY A 121 -15.04 3.79 4.31
C GLY A 121 -14.92 2.53 3.45
N ILE A 122 -13.71 2.25 2.97
CA ILE A 122 -13.38 0.99 2.32
C ILE A 122 -13.70 -0.12 3.32
N VAL A 123 -14.74 -0.90 3.01
CA VAL A 123 -15.14 -2.03 3.84
C VAL A 123 -14.01 -3.06 3.80
N PRO A 124 -13.38 -3.39 4.95
CA PRO A 124 -12.30 -4.37 4.98
C PRO A 124 -12.77 -5.70 4.40
N LEU A 125 -11.89 -6.37 3.65
CA LEU A 125 -12.15 -7.72 3.16
C LEU A 125 -12.27 -8.68 4.35
N THR A 126 -13.49 -9.10 4.66
CA THR A 126 -13.77 -10.08 5.72
C THR A 126 -14.00 -11.47 5.12
N ALA A 127 -13.75 -12.52 5.92
CA ALA A 127 -14.07 -13.89 5.52
C ALA A 127 -15.57 -14.09 5.19
N ALA A 128 -16.45 -13.24 5.70
CA ALA A 128 -17.89 -13.23 5.39
C ALA A 128 -18.21 -12.64 4.01
N LYS A 129 -17.37 -11.77 3.45
CA LYS A 129 -17.58 -11.17 2.11
C LYS A 129 -17.33 -12.15 0.97
N ILE A 130 -16.43 -13.11 1.16
CA ILE A 130 -16.11 -14.14 0.14
C ILE A 130 -17.33 -15.00 -0.24
N PRO A 131 -18.10 -15.60 0.70
CA PRO A 131 -19.30 -16.36 0.33
C PRO A 131 -20.42 -15.48 -0.25
N GLU A 132 -20.50 -14.20 0.14
CA GLU A 132 -21.43 -13.22 -0.45
C GLU A 132 -21.12 -13.01 -1.94
N TRP A 133 -19.85 -12.73 -2.28
CA TRP A 133 -19.40 -12.59 -3.66
C TRP A 133 -19.59 -13.87 -4.48
N ASN A 134 -19.27 -15.03 -3.90
CA ASN A 134 -19.47 -16.31 -4.58
C ASN A 134 -20.95 -16.54 -4.93
N SER A 135 -21.87 -16.23 -4.01
CA SER A 135 -23.31 -16.32 -4.26
C SER A 135 -23.77 -15.36 -5.37
N ALA A 136 -23.23 -14.15 -5.42
CA ALA A 136 -23.51 -13.20 -6.49
C ALA A 136 -22.99 -13.69 -7.85
N LEU A 137 -21.77 -14.25 -7.89
CA LEU A 137 -21.21 -14.84 -9.11
C LEU A 137 -22.03 -16.02 -9.63
N GLU A 138 -22.49 -16.92 -8.76
CA GLU A 138 -23.34 -18.05 -9.18
C GLU A 138 -24.67 -17.58 -9.78
N LYS A 139 -25.26 -16.50 -9.26
CA LYS A 139 -26.47 -15.90 -9.86
C LYS A 139 -26.18 -15.38 -11.27
N ILE A 140 -25.07 -14.66 -11.44
CA ILE A 140 -24.64 -14.14 -12.74
C ILE A 140 -24.38 -15.30 -13.72
N PHE A 141 -23.71 -16.36 -13.28
CA PHE A 141 -23.44 -17.51 -14.13
C PHE A 141 -24.72 -18.18 -14.62
N ASN A 142 -25.71 -18.38 -13.75
CA ASN A 142 -26.98 -18.98 -14.13
C ASN A 142 -27.77 -18.08 -15.10
N ASP A 143 -27.82 -16.78 -14.82
CA ASP A 143 -28.50 -15.80 -15.68
C ASP A 143 -27.87 -15.71 -17.08
N MET A 144 -26.54 -15.71 -17.16
CA MET A 144 -25.82 -15.75 -18.44
C MET A 144 -26.00 -17.08 -19.17
N GLU A 145 -26.11 -18.20 -18.46
CA GLU A 145 -26.35 -19.52 -19.07
C GLU A 145 -27.77 -19.62 -19.66
N GLU A 146 -28.75 -18.95 -19.07
CA GLU A 146 -30.15 -18.90 -19.55
C GLU A 146 -30.36 -17.89 -20.68
N CYS A 147 -29.73 -16.71 -20.59
CA CYS A 147 -29.96 -15.61 -21.52
C CYS A 147 -29.00 -15.57 -22.72
N ASP A 148 -27.84 -16.24 -22.67
CA ASP A 148 -26.85 -16.20 -23.76
C ASP A 148 -27.23 -17.17 -24.89
N PRO A 149 -27.49 -16.68 -26.13
CA PRO A 149 -27.75 -17.55 -27.27
C PRO A 149 -26.55 -18.45 -27.66
N MET A 150 -25.35 -18.15 -27.17
CA MET A 150 -24.12 -18.92 -27.37
C MET A 150 -23.61 -19.51 -26.05
N LEU A 151 -24.09 -20.70 -25.69
CA LEU A 151 -23.72 -21.39 -24.43
C LEU A 151 -22.20 -21.53 -24.21
N ASP A 152 -21.42 -21.76 -25.28
CA ASP A 152 -19.95 -21.88 -25.16
C ASP A 152 -19.29 -20.60 -24.61
N ARG A 153 -19.86 -19.43 -24.94
CA ARG A 153 -19.36 -18.14 -24.47
C ARG A 153 -19.62 -17.95 -22.98
N SER A 154 -20.85 -18.19 -22.53
CA SER A 154 -21.22 -18.09 -21.11
C SER A 154 -20.46 -19.12 -20.25
N LEU A 155 -20.31 -20.35 -20.73
CA LEU A 155 -19.51 -21.38 -20.05
C LEU A 155 -18.02 -21.01 -19.99
N LYS A 156 -17.46 -20.40 -21.05
CA LYS A 156 -16.07 -19.93 -21.03
C LYS A 156 -15.87 -18.83 -19.99
N PHE A 157 -16.80 -17.88 -19.89
CA PHE A 157 -16.77 -16.84 -18.85
C PHE A 157 -16.82 -17.46 -17.44
N LYS A 158 -17.77 -18.37 -17.19
CA LYS A 158 -17.90 -19.08 -15.91
C LYS A 158 -16.59 -19.74 -15.48
N ARG A 159 -15.96 -20.52 -16.38
CA ARG A 159 -14.70 -21.22 -16.08
C ARG A 159 -13.56 -20.26 -15.75
N LEU A 160 -13.38 -19.19 -16.53
CA LEU A 160 -12.31 -18.21 -16.32
C LEU A 160 -12.50 -17.47 -14.99
N THR A 161 -13.71 -17.04 -14.70
CA THR A 161 -14.04 -16.33 -13.45
C THR A 161 -13.90 -17.24 -12.24
N SER A 162 -14.38 -18.50 -12.30
CA SER A 162 -14.16 -19.47 -11.22
C SER A 162 -12.67 -19.76 -10.99
N SER A 163 -11.87 -19.85 -12.05
CA SER A 163 -10.42 -19.99 -11.93
C SER A 163 -9.78 -18.78 -11.25
N ALA A 164 -10.19 -17.57 -11.62
CA ALA A 164 -9.70 -16.33 -11.02
C ALA A 164 -10.14 -16.17 -9.55
N PHE A 165 -11.28 -16.75 -9.17
CA PHE A 165 -11.82 -16.68 -7.81
C PHE A 165 -11.18 -17.70 -6.84
N ALA A 166 -10.45 -18.70 -7.34
CA ALA A 166 -9.86 -19.77 -6.53
C ALA A 166 -9.03 -19.28 -5.32
N PRO A 167 -8.18 -18.24 -5.41
CA PRO A 167 -7.40 -17.75 -4.27
C PRO A 167 -8.27 -17.27 -3.09
N TYR A 168 -9.44 -16.68 -3.36
CA TYR A 168 -10.36 -16.25 -2.30
C TYR A 168 -10.98 -17.43 -1.56
N ALA A 169 -11.26 -18.52 -2.27
CA ALA A 169 -11.77 -19.74 -1.65
C ALA A 169 -10.72 -20.41 -0.75
N GLU A 170 -9.44 -20.37 -1.12
CA GLU A 170 -8.33 -20.84 -0.28
C GLU A 170 -8.18 -19.99 0.98
N MET A 171 -8.19 -18.67 0.84
CA MET A 171 -8.13 -17.75 1.98
C MET A 171 -9.26 -18.00 3.00
N LEU A 172 -10.46 -18.35 2.54
CA LEU A 172 -11.57 -18.73 3.41
C LEU A 172 -11.30 -20.04 4.17
N LYS A 173 -10.71 -21.05 3.51
CA LYS A 173 -10.34 -22.33 4.15
C LYS A 173 -9.28 -22.09 5.23
N ASP A 174 -8.26 -21.30 4.92
CA ASP A 174 -7.18 -20.96 5.85
C ASP A 174 -7.70 -20.22 7.07
N SER A 175 -8.58 -19.23 6.86
CA SER A 175 -9.22 -18.49 7.95
C SER A 175 -10.02 -19.39 8.88
N ARG A 176 -10.77 -20.35 8.32
CA ARG A 176 -11.51 -21.35 9.10
C ARG A 176 -10.59 -22.31 9.84
N GLN A 177 -9.46 -22.70 9.24
CA GLN A 177 -8.48 -23.57 9.88
C GLN A 177 -7.79 -22.87 11.06
N LYS A 178 -7.37 -21.62 10.88
CA LYS A 178 -6.80 -20.80 11.95
C LYS A 178 -7.78 -20.64 13.12
N ALA A 179 -9.05 -20.35 12.84
CA ALA A 179 -10.08 -20.28 13.87
C ALA A 179 -10.23 -21.58 14.67
N LYS A 180 -10.17 -22.75 14.00
CA LYS A 180 -10.19 -24.06 14.66
C LYS A 180 -8.94 -24.30 15.52
N GLN A 181 -7.76 -23.92 15.02
CA GLN A 181 -6.50 -24.03 15.78
C GLN A 181 -6.55 -23.19 17.05
N THR A 182 -7.02 -21.95 16.98
CA THR A 182 -7.22 -21.08 18.15
C THR A 182 -8.18 -21.70 19.18
N GLY A 183 -9.27 -22.33 18.72
CA GLY A 183 -10.18 -23.05 19.62
C GLY A 183 -9.51 -24.23 20.32
N LEU A 184 -8.68 -25.00 19.62
CA LEU A 184 -7.94 -26.12 20.22
C LEU A 184 -6.88 -25.64 21.21
N THR A 185 -6.13 -24.58 20.92
CA THR A 185 -5.12 -24.06 21.84
C THR A 185 -5.74 -23.57 23.15
N GLN A 186 -6.93 -22.98 23.10
CA GLN A 186 -7.66 -22.56 24.30
C GLN A 186 -8.12 -23.75 25.17
N ILE A 187 -8.50 -24.86 24.53
CA ILE A 187 -8.92 -26.08 25.26
C ILE A 187 -7.71 -26.81 25.85
N LEU A 188 -6.57 -26.78 25.15
CA LEU A 188 -5.34 -27.46 25.54
C LEU A 188 -4.44 -26.62 26.46
N GLU A 189 -4.85 -25.41 26.86
CA GLU A 189 -4.13 -24.68 27.89
C GLU A 189 -4.02 -25.56 29.14
N PRO A 190 -2.80 -25.87 29.62
CA PRO A 190 -2.65 -26.71 30.79
C PRO A 190 -3.29 -25.99 31.97
N VAL A 191 -4.31 -26.61 32.57
CA VAL A 191 -4.79 -26.26 33.91
C VAL A 191 -3.71 -26.67 34.91
N TRP A 192 -2.55 -26.04 34.86
CA TRP A 192 -1.56 -26.08 35.94
C TRP A 192 -1.94 -25.06 37.00
N LYS A 193 -3.04 -25.32 37.71
CA LYS A 193 -3.25 -24.85 39.07
C LYS A 193 -2.68 -25.90 40.03
N GLY A 194 -1.36 -25.91 40.14
CA GLY A 194 -0.65 -26.75 41.10
C GLY A 194 0.65 -26.07 41.47
N LYS A 195 0.71 -25.51 42.68
CA LYS A 195 1.92 -24.91 43.25
C LYS A 195 2.99 -25.99 43.34
N LEU A 196 4.01 -25.95 42.49
CA LEU A 196 5.18 -26.80 42.60
C LEU A 196 5.91 -26.42 43.91
N PRO A 197 6.18 -27.34 44.85
CA PRO A 197 7.07 -27.05 45.95
C PRO A 197 8.48 -26.87 45.39
N THR A 198 9.08 -25.74 45.73
CA THR A 198 10.48 -25.42 45.45
C THR A 198 11.38 -26.52 46.03
N PRO A 199 12.25 -27.19 45.25
CA PRO A 199 13.31 -27.98 45.84
C PRO A 199 14.38 -27.02 46.36
N SER A 200 14.60 -27.03 47.68
CA SER A 200 15.75 -26.39 48.30
C SER A 200 17.04 -26.96 47.72
N ALA A 201 17.90 -26.07 47.22
CA ALA A 201 19.27 -26.38 46.93
C ALA A 201 20.03 -26.65 48.24
N SER A 202 20.49 -27.89 48.43
CA SER A 202 21.67 -28.19 49.22
C SER A 202 22.51 -29.12 48.36
N GLY A 203 23.67 -28.63 47.94
CA GLY A 203 24.57 -29.36 47.07
C GLY A 203 25.20 -30.54 47.78
N GLU A 204 25.51 -31.57 46.98
CA GLU A 204 26.77 -32.29 47.11
C GLU A 204 27.14 -32.81 45.72
N SER A 205 28.35 -32.42 45.29
CA SER A 205 28.95 -32.85 44.04
C SER A 205 29.46 -34.27 44.20
N GLN A 206 29.06 -35.19 43.32
CA GLN A 206 29.92 -36.30 42.94
C GLN A 206 29.85 -36.50 41.43
N THR A 207 30.97 -36.16 40.80
CA THR A 207 31.37 -36.50 39.44
C THR A 207 31.46 -38.00 39.26
N SER A 208 30.77 -38.55 38.26
CA SER A 208 31.08 -39.85 37.69
C SER A 208 30.96 -39.78 36.16
N GLU A 209 32.13 -39.87 35.56
CA GLU A 209 32.46 -40.08 34.15
C GLU A 209 31.76 -41.31 33.57
N VAL A 210 31.03 -41.17 32.44
CA VAL A 210 30.68 -42.28 31.54
C VAL A 210 30.62 -41.79 30.09
N GLU A 211 31.71 -42.07 29.37
CA GLU A 211 31.83 -42.63 28.02
C GLU A 211 30.79 -42.23 26.95
N LEU A 212 31.23 -41.43 25.97
CA LEU A 212 30.55 -41.18 24.69
C LEU A 212 30.76 -42.37 23.75
N THR A 213 29.71 -43.12 23.45
CA THR A 213 29.71 -44.10 22.36
C THR A 213 29.35 -43.45 21.03
N ASP A 214 30.26 -43.62 20.07
CA ASP A 214 30.17 -43.35 18.64
C ASP A 214 28.82 -43.77 18.02
N VAL A 215 28.18 -42.85 17.30
CA VAL A 215 27.17 -43.19 16.30
C VAL A 215 27.65 -42.73 14.92
N ASN A 216 27.93 -43.75 14.13
CA ASN A 216 28.46 -43.78 12.77
C ASN A 216 27.56 -43.01 11.77
N LEU A 217 28.13 -42.04 11.07
CA LEU A 217 27.52 -41.37 9.90
C LEU A 217 27.99 -42.07 8.61
N PRO A 218 27.10 -42.48 7.70
CA PRO A 218 27.51 -43.04 6.41
C PRO A 218 27.99 -41.94 5.45
N PRO A 219 28.99 -42.23 4.59
CA PRO A 219 29.61 -41.22 3.72
C PRO A 219 28.75 -40.88 2.50
N SER A 220 28.67 -39.59 2.18
CA SER A 220 28.20 -39.08 0.90
C SER A 220 29.23 -39.37 -0.20
N SER A 221 28.87 -40.18 -1.20
CA SER A 221 29.66 -40.34 -2.41
C SER A 221 29.31 -39.24 -3.41
N SER A 222 30.25 -38.30 -3.59
CA SER A 222 30.41 -37.52 -4.80
C SER A 222 31.08 -38.41 -5.86
N SER A 223 30.54 -38.46 -7.07
CA SER A 223 31.29 -38.88 -8.26
C SER A 223 31.00 -37.87 -9.36
N ALA A 224 32.06 -37.18 -9.75
CA ALA A 224 32.18 -36.45 -10.98
C ALA A 224 32.85 -37.39 -12.00
N GLU A 225 32.13 -37.69 -13.07
CA GLU A 225 32.61 -37.80 -14.46
C GLU A 225 31.39 -37.84 -15.39
#